data_AF-Q1NEA9-F1
#
_entry.id   AF-Q1NEA9-F1
#
_cell.length_a   1.000
_cell.length_b   1.000
_cell.length_c   1.000
_cell.angle_alpha   90.00
_cell.angle_beta   90.00
_cell.angle_gamma   90.00
#
_symmetry.space_group_name_H-M   'P 1'
#
loop_
_entity.id
_entity.type
_entity.pdbx_description
1 polymer ?
#
loop_
_entity_poly.entity_id
_entity_poly.type
_entity_poly.pdbx_seq_one_letter_code
_entity_poly.pdbx_strand_id
1 'polypeptide(L)'
;MWSAEVRAIAGPDRPALIRAEQAASLAGIGRAIYDALLESMFEREDKRPISSRHREHLVNIVDMHGATARKLDVDALEADIGSLPSKLRAVLSATKTWLEDGSRNADGLFDPYEAAEARKGTRARLARTPNGRTRRLEWSGDEHGLATPLHYRWEQVGTLLNDLAAAQ
;
A
#
# COMPACT_ATOMS: atom_id res chain seq x y z
N MET A 1 3.08 8.98 -15.63
CA MET A 1 3.86 7.72 -15.69
C MET A 1 3.07 6.58 -16.34
N TRP A 2 1.79 6.37 -16.03
CA TRP A 2 1.05 5.21 -16.55
C TRP A 2 0.12 5.56 -17.72
N SER A 3 0.32 6.71 -18.38
CA SER A 3 -0.54 7.17 -19.46
C SER A 3 -0.41 6.28 -20.70
N ALA A 4 -1.38 6.39 -21.61
CA ALA A 4 -1.38 5.59 -22.84
C ALA A 4 -0.13 5.85 -23.69
N GLU A 5 0.35 7.09 -23.70
CA GLU A 5 1.55 7.53 -24.42
C GLU A 5 2.80 6.83 -23.88
N VAL A 6 2.96 6.78 -22.55
CA VAL A 6 4.12 6.08 -21.95
C VAL A 6 4.08 4.58 -22.24
N ARG A 7 2.89 3.96 -22.19
CA ARG A 7 2.73 2.53 -22.51
C ARG A 7 2.99 2.24 -23.99
N ALA A 8 2.70 3.18 -24.89
CA ALA A 8 2.95 3.03 -26.31
C ALA A 8 4.47 3.03 -26.62
N ILE A 9 5.23 3.84 -25.88
CA ILE A 9 6.69 3.94 -26.04
C ILE A 9 7.43 2.79 -25.36
N ALA A 10 6.86 2.18 -24.32
CA ALA A 10 7.50 1.11 -23.53
C ALA A 10 7.82 -0.18 -24.31
N GLY A 11 7.30 -0.38 -25.52
CA GLY A 11 7.62 -1.53 -26.37
C GLY A 11 7.50 -2.88 -25.63
N PRO A 12 8.58 -3.69 -25.55
CA PRO A 12 8.55 -4.99 -24.87
C PRO A 12 8.32 -4.90 -23.35
N ASP A 13 8.63 -3.77 -22.71
CA ASP A 13 8.49 -3.58 -21.26
C ASP A 13 7.06 -3.18 -20.84
N ARG A 14 6.16 -2.99 -21.81
CA ARG A 14 4.77 -2.59 -21.57
C ARG A 14 4.04 -3.48 -20.55
N PRO A 15 4.15 -4.82 -20.57
CA PRO A 15 3.50 -5.67 -19.57
C PRO A 15 4.01 -5.41 -18.14
N ALA A 16 5.32 -5.23 -17.97
CA ALA A 16 5.93 -4.93 -16.67
C ALA A 16 5.47 -3.54 -16.16
N LEU A 17 5.38 -2.55 -17.05
CA LEU A 17 4.87 -1.23 -16.69
C LEU A 17 3.39 -1.27 -16.24
N ILE A 18 2.56 -2.09 -16.89
CA ILE A 18 1.16 -2.30 -16.47
C ILE A 18 1.11 -2.95 -15.10
N ARG A 19 1.93 -3.99 -14.85
CA ARG A 19 2.01 -4.64 -13.53
C ARG A 19 2.51 -3.68 -12.45
N ALA A 20 3.44 -2.78 -12.77
CA ALA A 20 3.91 -1.76 -11.84
C ALA A 20 2.77 -0.81 -11.40
N GLU A 21 1.91 -0.38 -12.32
CA GLU A 21 0.68 0.39 -11.98
C GLU A 21 -0.26 -0.40 -11.06
N GLN A 22 -0.49 -1.67 -11.37
CA GLN A 22 -1.36 -2.54 -10.60
C GLN A 22 -0.81 -2.77 -9.19
N ALA A 23 0.51 -3.02 -9.07
CA ALA A 23 1.21 -3.18 -7.82
C ALA A 23 1.21 -1.89 -7.00
N ALA A 24 1.44 -0.73 -7.64
CA ALA A 24 1.35 0.57 -6.99
C ALA A 24 -0.05 0.87 -6.45
N SER A 25 -1.09 0.53 -7.22
CA SER A 25 -2.49 0.66 -6.80
C SER A 25 -2.79 -0.24 -5.60
N LEU A 26 -2.39 -1.51 -5.65
CA LEU A 26 -2.55 -2.45 -4.53
C LEU A 26 -1.77 -2.01 -3.29
N ALA A 27 -0.55 -1.50 -3.46
CA ALA A 27 0.25 -0.98 -2.36
C ALA A 27 -0.37 0.27 -1.71
N GLY A 28 -0.97 1.16 -2.51
CA GLY A 28 -1.72 2.31 -2.01
C GLY A 28 -2.91 1.89 -1.14
N ILE A 29 -3.72 0.95 -1.64
CA ILE A 29 -4.83 0.35 -0.88
C ILE A 29 -4.29 -0.34 0.38
N GLY A 30 -3.18 -1.08 0.26
CA GLY A 30 -2.58 -1.78 1.38
C GLY A 30 -2.13 -0.84 2.50
N ARG A 31 -1.60 0.34 2.16
CA ARG A 31 -1.29 1.40 3.13
C ARG A 31 -2.55 1.96 3.79
N ALA A 32 -3.60 2.23 3.02
CA ALA A 32 -4.88 2.71 3.55
C ALA A 32 -5.52 1.70 4.53
N ILE A 33 -5.43 0.40 4.22
CA ILE A 33 -5.87 -0.68 5.12
C ILE A 33 -5.08 -0.63 6.42
N TYR A 34 -3.75 -0.50 6.35
CA TYR A 34 -2.92 -0.38 7.55
C TYR A 34 -3.31 0.82 8.42
N ASP A 35 -3.53 1.99 7.81
CA ASP A 35 -3.94 3.20 8.52
C ASP A 35 -5.33 3.04 9.15
N ALA A 36 -6.28 2.44 8.44
CA ALA A 36 -7.61 2.10 8.95
C ALA A 36 -7.57 1.10 10.11
N LEU A 37 -6.70 0.08 10.04
CA LEU A 37 -6.48 -0.87 11.14
C LEU A 37 -5.88 -0.18 12.37
N LEU A 38 -5.00 0.81 12.18
CA LEU A 38 -4.49 1.61 13.30
C LEU A 38 -5.60 2.40 13.97
N GLU A 39 -6.48 3.07 13.23
CA GLU A 39 -7.66 3.75 13.82
C GLU A 39 -8.51 2.76 14.64
N SER A 40 -8.81 1.57 14.10
CA SER A 40 -9.53 0.53 14.84
C SER A 40 -8.80 0.08 16.11
N MET A 41 -7.48 -0.01 16.10
CA MET A 41 -6.68 -0.33 17.30
C MET A 41 -6.76 0.75 18.36
N PHE A 42 -6.68 2.03 17.97
CA PHE A 42 -6.83 3.15 18.90
C PHE A 42 -8.19 3.13 19.61
N GLU A 43 -9.25 2.92 18.84
CA GLU A 43 -10.62 2.91 19.34
C GLU A 43 -10.90 1.68 20.21
N ARG A 44 -10.55 0.49 19.72
CA ARG A 44 -10.98 -0.79 20.33
C ARG A 44 -10.02 -1.31 21.38
N GLU A 45 -8.72 -1.26 21.14
CA GLU A 45 -7.71 -1.79 22.05
C GLU A 45 -7.23 -0.72 23.03
N ASP A 46 -6.89 0.47 22.54
CA ASP A 46 -6.35 1.53 23.40
C ASP A 46 -7.43 2.32 24.14
N LYS A 47 -8.70 2.16 23.76
CA LYS A 47 -9.87 2.88 24.29
C LYS A 47 -9.72 4.40 24.21
N ARG A 48 -9.18 4.89 23.10
CA ARG A 48 -8.93 6.32 22.87
C ARG A 48 -9.80 6.85 21.74
N PRO A 49 -10.29 8.10 21.84
CA PRO A 49 -10.96 8.75 20.73
C PRO A 49 -9.95 8.97 19.60
N ILE A 50 -10.38 8.70 18.37
CA ILE A 50 -9.65 8.98 17.13
C ILE A 50 -10.66 9.26 16.02
N SER A 51 -10.26 10.03 15.01
CA SER A 51 -11.09 10.27 13.84
C SER A 51 -11.29 8.99 13.02
N SER A 52 -12.28 8.99 12.12
CA SER A 52 -12.53 7.94 11.13
C SER A 52 -11.90 8.26 9.77
N ARG A 53 -10.98 9.23 9.72
CA ARG A 53 -10.44 9.84 8.50
C ARG A 53 -9.83 8.80 7.56
N HIS A 54 -9.02 7.88 8.07
CA HIS A 54 -8.33 6.86 7.28
C HIS A 54 -9.26 5.71 6.91
N ARG A 55 -10.21 5.35 7.78
CA ARG A 55 -11.29 4.39 7.44
C ARG A 55 -12.21 4.92 6.34
N GLU A 56 -12.56 6.20 6.36
CA GLU A 56 -13.32 6.84 5.27
C GLU A 56 -12.48 6.91 3.99
N HIS A 57 -11.20 7.29 4.11
CA HIS A 57 -10.30 7.32 2.95
C HIS A 57 -10.07 5.95 2.32
N LEU A 58 -10.08 4.87 3.11
CA LEU A 58 -10.01 3.50 2.60
C LEU A 58 -11.13 3.21 1.59
N VAL A 59 -12.35 3.71 1.85
CA VAL A 59 -13.47 3.56 0.90
C VAL A 59 -13.13 4.25 -0.41
N ASN A 60 -12.68 5.50 -0.35
CA ASN A 60 -12.35 6.32 -1.52
C ASN A 60 -11.23 5.72 -2.37
N ILE A 61 -10.13 5.27 -1.75
CA ILE A 61 -9.00 4.71 -2.49
C ILE A 61 -9.36 3.37 -3.13
N VAL A 62 -10.24 2.57 -2.51
CA VAL A 62 -10.75 1.33 -3.10
C VAL A 62 -11.62 1.62 -4.31
N ASP A 63 -12.46 2.66 -4.26
CA ASP A 63 -13.27 3.06 -5.42
C ASP A 63 -12.40 3.52 -6.58
N MET A 64 -11.37 4.30 -6.31
CA MET A 64 -10.45 4.82 -7.34
C MET A 64 -9.53 3.74 -7.93
N HIS A 65 -8.96 2.88 -7.08
CA HIS A 65 -7.85 2.02 -7.47
C HIS A 65 -8.16 0.53 -7.41
N GLY A 66 -9.27 0.11 -6.80
CA GLY A 66 -9.60 -1.30 -6.60
C GLY A 66 -9.71 -2.08 -7.91
N ALA A 67 -10.30 -1.49 -8.95
CA ALA A 67 -10.41 -2.13 -10.26
C ALA A 67 -9.03 -2.41 -10.91
N THR A 68 -8.08 -1.50 -10.73
CA THR A 68 -6.70 -1.66 -11.22
C THR A 68 -5.91 -2.63 -10.35
N ALA A 69 -6.02 -2.51 -9.03
CA ALA A 69 -5.32 -3.35 -8.06
C ALA A 69 -5.69 -4.84 -8.18
N ARG A 70 -6.97 -5.17 -8.40
CA ARG A 70 -7.44 -6.56 -8.58
C ARG A 70 -6.77 -7.28 -9.75
N LYS A 71 -6.37 -6.54 -10.79
CA LYS A 71 -5.73 -7.11 -11.99
C LYS A 71 -4.28 -7.53 -11.77
N LEU A 72 -3.67 -7.18 -10.63
CA LEU A 72 -2.28 -7.55 -10.37
C LEU A 72 -2.13 -9.07 -10.33
N ASP A 73 -1.34 -9.63 -11.23
CA ASP A 73 -0.86 -11.00 -11.12
C ASP A 73 0.38 -11.02 -10.22
N VAL A 74 0.27 -11.66 -9.04
CA VAL A 74 1.35 -11.71 -8.05
C VAL A 74 2.48 -12.63 -8.48
N ASP A 75 2.18 -13.69 -9.24
CA ASP A 75 3.19 -14.61 -9.75
C ASP A 75 3.99 -13.95 -10.88
N ALA A 76 3.29 -13.25 -11.78
CA ALA A 76 3.96 -12.45 -12.81
C ALA A 76 4.77 -11.28 -12.20
N LEU A 77 4.32 -10.70 -11.09
CA LEU A 77 5.11 -9.71 -10.35
C LEU A 77 6.39 -10.33 -9.80
N GLU A 78 6.33 -11.50 -9.17
CA GLU A 78 7.53 -12.19 -8.67
C GLU A 78 8.49 -12.62 -9.79
N ALA A 79 7.97 -12.91 -10.99
CA ALA A 79 8.80 -13.13 -12.16
C ALA A 79 9.58 -11.86 -12.57
N ASP A 80 9.01 -10.66 -12.37
CA ASP A 80 9.67 -9.40 -12.68
C ASP A 80 10.72 -8.98 -11.63
N ILE A 81 10.44 -9.18 -10.33
CA ILE A 81 11.25 -8.61 -9.23
C ILE A 81 11.96 -9.65 -8.35
N GLY A 82 11.74 -10.94 -8.61
CA GLY A 82 12.13 -12.04 -7.73
C GLY A 82 11.10 -12.37 -6.65
N SER A 83 11.39 -13.41 -5.85
CA SER A 83 10.47 -13.90 -4.83
C SER A 83 10.20 -12.87 -3.73
N LEU A 84 8.92 -12.65 -3.41
CA LEU A 84 8.53 -11.83 -2.27
C LEU A 84 8.74 -12.61 -0.96
N PRO A 85 9.07 -11.91 0.14
CA PRO A 85 9.01 -12.51 1.46
C PRO A 85 7.63 -13.10 1.73
N SER A 86 7.56 -14.31 2.28
CA SER A 86 6.31 -15.08 2.46
C SER A 86 5.20 -14.30 3.14
N LYS A 87 5.52 -13.54 4.19
CA LYS A 87 4.57 -12.69 4.92
C LYS A 87 4.04 -11.52 4.07
N LEU A 88 4.89 -10.93 3.22
CA LEU A 88 4.46 -9.88 2.31
C LEU A 88 3.53 -10.45 1.23
N ARG A 89 3.90 -11.60 0.65
CA ARG A 89 3.04 -12.31 -0.30
C ARG A 89 1.68 -12.66 0.32
N ALA A 90 1.65 -13.13 1.56
CA ALA A 90 0.41 -13.41 2.29
C ALA A 90 -0.49 -12.17 2.45
N VAL A 91 0.08 -11.00 2.77
CA VAL A 91 -0.67 -9.73 2.83
C VAL A 91 -1.24 -9.34 1.48
N LEU A 92 -0.45 -9.45 0.40
CA LEU A 92 -0.94 -9.12 -0.94
C LEU A 92 -2.09 -10.04 -1.35
N SER A 93 -1.95 -11.35 -1.13
CA SER A 93 -3.01 -12.32 -1.42
C SER A 93 -4.27 -12.04 -0.60
N ALA A 94 -4.16 -11.84 0.72
CA ALA A 94 -5.31 -11.55 1.57
C ALA A 94 -6.01 -10.24 1.17
N THR A 95 -5.24 -9.20 0.82
CA THR A 95 -5.77 -7.92 0.35
C THR A 95 -6.52 -8.08 -0.98
N LYS A 96 -5.98 -8.89 -1.90
CA LYS A 96 -6.65 -9.19 -3.17
C LYS A 96 -7.96 -9.94 -2.96
N THR A 97 -7.97 -10.99 -2.14
CA THR A 97 -9.20 -11.73 -1.81
C THR A 97 -10.23 -10.79 -1.17
N TRP A 98 -9.81 -9.95 -0.22
CA TRP A 98 -10.69 -8.95 0.40
C TRP A 98 -11.28 -7.95 -0.62
N LEU A 99 -10.49 -7.55 -1.63
CA LEU A 99 -10.99 -6.72 -2.73
C LEU A 99 -12.00 -7.47 -3.61
N GLU A 100 -11.79 -8.75 -3.87
CA GLU A 100 -12.69 -9.60 -4.68
C GLU A 100 -14.03 -9.81 -3.97
N ASP A 101 -14.01 -9.97 -2.65
CA ASP A 101 -15.21 -10.09 -1.81
C ASP A 101 -16.02 -8.78 -1.71
N GLY A 102 -15.48 -7.68 -2.22
CA GLY A 102 -16.13 -6.37 -2.20
C GLY A 102 -16.24 -5.74 -0.81
N SER A 103 -15.51 -6.28 0.18
CA SER A 103 -15.53 -5.78 1.54
C SER A 103 -14.97 -4.35 1.62
N ARG A 104 -15.51 -3.57 2.55
CA ARG A 104 -15.03 -2.22 2.89
C ARG A 104 -14.50 -2.13 4.32
N ASN A 105 -14.70 -3.18 5.12
CA ASN A 105 -14.18 -3.24 6.47
C ASN A 105 -12.84 -4.00 6.47
N ALA A 106 -11.79 -3.31 6.91
CA ALA A 106 -10.43 -3.85 7.00
C ALA A 106 -10.20 -4.84 8.15
N ASP A 107 -11.11 -4.95 9.13
CA ASP A 107 -10.88 -5.70 10.36
C ASP A 107 -10.43 -7.16 10.13
N GLY A 108 -10.99 -7.82 9.11
CA GLY A 108 -10.62 -9.20 8.74
C GLY A 108 -9.19 -9.36 8.19
N LEU A 109 -8.50 -8.26 7.90
CA LEU A 109 -7.11 -8.24 7.44
C LEU A 109 -6.11 -7.97 8.57
N PHE A 110 -6.56 -7.89 9.83
CA PHE A 110 -5.67 -7.56 10.94
C PHE A 110 -4.48 -8.53 11.06
N ASP A 111 -4.75 -9.83 11.14
CA ASP A 111 -3.74 -10.87 11.36
C ASP A 111 -2.63 -10.91 10.29
N PRO A 112 -2.93 -10.94 8.97
CA PRO A 112 -1.86 -10.93 7.97
C PRO A 112 -1.02 -9.64 8.03
N TYR A 113 -1.63 -8.50 8.34
CA TYR A 113 -0.93 -7.23 8.48
C TYR A 113 -0.05 -7.15 9.72
N GLU A 114 -0.54 -7.60 10.88
CA GLU A 114 0.25 -7.68 12.11
C GLU A 114 1.45 -8.62 11.91
N ALA A 115 1.21 -9.80 11.33
CA ALA A 115 2.26 -10.79 11.07
C ALA A 115 3.37 -10.25 10.15
N ALA A 116 2.99 -9.52 9.10
CA ALA A 116 3.93 -8.86 8.19
C ALA A 116 4.65 -7.67 8.84
N GLU A 117 3.97 -6.93 9.70
CA GLU A 117 4.58 -5.81 10.42
C GLU A 117 5.63 -6.27 11.44
N ALA A 118 5.53 -7.49 11.97
CA ALA A 118 6.47 -8.04 12.96
C ALA A 118 7.96 -7.90 12.56
N ARG A 119 8.29 -7.83 11.25
CA ARG A 119 9.64 -7.53 10.74
C ARG A 119 10.22 -6.20 11.24
N LYS A 120 9.37 -5.27 11.68
CA LYS A 120 9.75 -3.97 12.24
C LYS A 120 10.19 -4.05 13.70
N GLY A 121 10.00 -5.18 14.38
CA GLY A 121 10.36 -5.39 15.78
C GLY A 121 9.67 -4.38 16.71
N THR A 122 10.45 -3.66 17.52
CA THR A 122 9.97 -2.64 18.46
C THR A 122 9.32 -1.42 17.82
N ARG A 123 9.36 -1.31 16.49
CA ARG A 123 8.69 -0.26 15.70
C ARG A 123 7.32 -0.69 15.15
N ALA A 124 6.88 -1.92 15.40
CA ALA A 124 5.55 -2.38 15.00
C ALA A 124 4.46 -1.65 15.80
N ARG A 125 3.37 -1.27 15.12
CA ARG A 125 2.25 -0.51 15.72
C ARG A 125 0.99 -1.35 15.88
N LEU A 126 0.73 -2.31 14.99
CA LEU A 126 -0.42 -3.20 15.09
C LEU A 126 -0.26 -4.21 16.22
N ALA A 127 0.98 -4.52 16.62
CA ALA A 127 1.25 -5.44 17.71
C ALA A 127 0.46 -5.09 18.98
N ARG A 128 -0.29 -6.06 19.52
CA ARG A 128 -0.99 -5.95 20.82
C ARG A 128 -0.05 -6.08 22.02
N THR A 129 1.02 -5.31 22.02
CA THR A 129 2.04 -5.27 23.08
C THR A 129 2.16 -3.87 23.68
N PRO A 130 2.72 -3.72 24.90
CA PRO A 130 2.98 -2.39 25.47
C PRO A 130 3.82 -1.49 24.55
N ASN A 131 4.82 -2.07 23.86
CA ASN A 131 5.62 -1.34 22.88
C ASN A 131 4.79 -0.90 21.67
N GLY A 132 3.92 -1.78 21.15
CA GLY A 132 3.01 -1.43 20.06
C GLY A 132 2.07 -0.29 20.44
N ARG A 133 1.52 -0.32 21.66
CA ARG A 133 0.74 0.79 22.22
C ARG A 133 1.51 2.09 22.25
N THR A 134 2.74 2.10 22.77
CA THR A 134 3.60 3.29 22.76
C THR A 134 3.85 3.81 21.33
N ARG A 135 4.11 2.92 20.37
CA ARG A 135 4.32 3.32 18.96
C ARG A 135 3.07 3.84 18.27
N ARG A 136 1.88 3.39 18.71
CA ARG A 136 0.61 4.00 18.31
C ARG A 136 0.49 5.39 18.90
N LEU A 137 0.85 5.64 20.17
CA LEU A 137 0.79 7.00 20.73
C LEU A 137 1.63 8.04 19.96
N GLU A 138 2.73 7.61 19.33
CA GLU A 138 3.55 8.45 18.45
C GLU A 138 2.92 8.70 17.07
N TRP A 139 1.92 7.91 16.67
CA TRP A 139 1.20 8.08 15.42
C TRP A 139 0.11 9.14 15.60
N SER A 140 0.43 10.35 15.13
CA SER A 140 -0.50 11.47 15.05
C SER A 140 -1.43 11.25 13.85
N GLY A 141 -2.62 10.67 14.10
CA GLY A 141 -3.54 10.24 13.05
C GLY A 141 -3.94 11.35 12.07
N ASP A 142 -4.24 12.54 12.57
CA ASP A 142 -4.68 13.68 11.75
C ASP A 142 -3.53 14.36 10.97
N GLU A 143 -2.29 14.26 11.46
CA GLU A 143 -1.09 14.73 10.75
C GLU A 143 -0.55 13.67 9.77
N HIS A 144 -0.98 12.41 9.89
CA HIS A 144 -0.59 11.36 8.96
C HIS A 144 -1.27 11.58 7.60
N GLY A 145 -0.45 11.74 6.56
CA GLY A 145 -0.93 11.91 5.20
C GLY A 145 -1.76 10.71 4.74
N LEU A 146 -2.80 10.99 3.96
CA LEU A 146 -3.65 9.94 3.38
C LEU A 146 -2.83 9.05 2.44
N ALA A 147 -3.07 7.75 2.51
CA ALA A 147 -2.41 6.80 1.63
C ALA A 147 -2.70 7.10 0.16
N THR A 148 -1.67 7.00 -0.68
CA THR A 148 -1.76 7.12 -2.12
C THR A 148 -0.98 5.98 -2.79
N PRO A 149 -1.32 5.59 -4.03
CA PRO A 149 -0.53 4.64 -4.79
C PRO A 149 0.94 5.05 -4.84
N LEU A 150 1.83 4.05 -4.81
CA LEU A 150 3.25 4.29 -4.93
C LEU A 150 3.57 4.75 -6.36
N HIS A 151 3.92 6.02 -6.52
CA HIS A 151 4.48 6.50 -7.78
C HIS A 151 5.98 6.70 -7.61
N TYR A 152 6.75 6.42 -8.67
CA TYR A 152 8.11 6.91 -8.76
C TYR A 152 8.08 8.44 -8.71
N ARG A 153 9.08 9.08 -8.10
CA ARG A 153 9.23 10.54 -8.11
C ARG A 153 9.68 10.98 -9.52
N TRP A 154 8.80 10.80 -10.50
CA TRP A 154 9.12 10.97 -11.92
C TRP A 154 9.60 12.37 -12.25
N GLU A 155 9.11 13.37 -11.53
CA GLU A 155 9.65 14.74 -11.64
C GLU A 155 11.18 14.75 -11.42
N GLN A 156 11.66 14.13 -10.34
CA GLN A 156 13.09 14.08 -10.04
C GLN A 156 13.87 13.19 -11.02
N VAL A 157 13.27 12.10 -11.48
CA VAL A 157 13.89 11.25 -12.52
C VAL A 157 13.97 12.01 -13.85
N GLY A 158 12.92 12.74 -14.21
CA GLY A 158 12.88 13.56 -15.41
C GLY A 158 13.92 14.67 -15.37
N THR A 159 14.07 15.37 -14.23
CA THR A 159 15.15 16.34 -14.02
C THR A 159 16.52 15.68 -14.23
N LEU A 160 16.77 14.54 -13.57
CA LEU A 160 18.04 13.82 -13.72
C LEU A 160 18.32 13.42 -15.18
N LEU A 161 17.33 12.90 -15.89
CA LEU A 161 17.48 12.48 -17.28
C LEU A 161 17.73 13.68 -18.21
N ASN A 162 17.05 14.80 -17.96
CA ASN A 162 17.28 16.04 -18.71
C ASN A 162 18.69 16.60 -18.45
N ASP A 163 19.16 16.57 -17.20
CA ASP A 163 20.51 17.01 -16.83
C ASP A 163 21.58 16.15 -17.50
N LEU A 164 21.38 14.83 -17.56
CA LEU A 164 22.25 13.89 -18.28
C LEU A 164 22.26 14.14 -19.79
N ALA A 165 21.10 14.43 -20.38
CA ALA A 165 20.98 14.74 -21.80
C ALA A 165 21.64 16.10 -22.15
N ALA A 166 21.62 17.06 -21.24
CA ALA A 166 22.26 18.37 -21.39
C ALA A 166 23.78 18.36 -21.10
N ALA A 167 24.32 17.26 -20.56
CA ALA A 167 25.74 17.10 -20.28
C ALA A 167 26.54 16.47 -21.45
N GLN A 168 25.90 16.23 -22.61
CA GLN A 168 26.52 15.84 -23.88
C GLN A 168 26.74 17.06 -24.77
#